data_AF-A0A930B3C7-F1
#
_entry.id   AF-A0A930B3C7-F1
#
_cell.length_a   1.000
_cell.length_b   1.000
_cell.length_c   1.000
_cell.angle_alpha   90.00
_cell.angle_beta   90.00
_cell.angle_gamma   90.00
#
_symmetry.space_group_name_H-M   'P 1'
#
loop_
_entity.id
_entity.type
_entity.pdbx_description
1 polymer ?
#
loop_
_entity_poly.entity_id
_entity_poly.type
_entity_poly.pdbx_seq_one_letter_code
_entity_poly.pdbx_strand_id
1 'polypeptide(L)'
;IFCLYSFLNGWYYRNREEDVKANILYNDFYYWLRKKYHLRDTRGWASILFYKFKTKEKALDAFFELFDTFYQEHISRDFLGKVEWLIITLEDEAYDEIAHLLKEDLKCTTSETALYMKLQSHLNTILEKRSKYPRTHFSLVEELLEELNEKMTP
;
A
#
# COMPACT_ATOMS: atom_id res chain seq x y z
N ILE A 1 9.92 -6.60 -19.38
CA ILE A 1 9.35 -6.80 -18.02
C ILE A 1 10.27 -7.58 -17.05
N PHE A 2 10.68 -8.83 -17.32
CA PHE A 2 11.44 -9.63 -16.34
C PHE A 2 12.83 -9.08 -16.00
N CYS A 3 13.53 -8.45 -16.95
CA CYS A 3 14.80 -7.78 -16.65
C CYS A 3 14.62 -6.63 -15.66
N LEU A 4 13.55 -5.83 -15.82
CA LEU A 4 13.20 -4.77 -14.86
C LEU A 4 12.90 -5.36 -13.48
N TYR A 5 12.11 -6.43 -13.42
CA TYR A 5 11.82 -7.15 -12.18
C TYR A 5 13.11 -7.61 -11.47
N SER A 6 14.03 -8.25 -12.21
CA SER A 6 15.31 -8.69 -11.65
C SER A 6 16.18 -7.52 -11.19
N PHE A 7 16.21 -6.43 -11.95
CA PHE A 7 16.94 -5.22 -11.58
C PHE A 7 16.42 -4.62 -10.27
N LEU A 8 15.11 -4.41 -10.17
CA LEU A 8 14.48 -3.85 -8.97
C LEU A 8 14.65 -4.76 -7.75
N ASN A 9 14.54 -6.08 -7.93
CA ASN A 9 14.85 -7.03 -6.86
C ASN A 9 16.31 -6.90 -6.39
N GLY A 10 17.25 -6.85 -7.34
CA GLY A 10 18.68 -6.71 -7.01
C GLY A 10 18.97 -5.41 -6.27
N TRP A 11 18.35 -4.31 -6.69
CA TRP A 11 18.43 -3.02 -6.01
C TRP A 11 17.86 -3.09 -4.59
N TYR A 12 16.64 -3.61 -4.44
CA TYR A 12 15.97 -3.78 -3.15
C TYR A 12 16.80 -4.59 -2.15
N TYR A 13 17.33 -5.75 -2.58
CA TYR A 13 18.12 -6.59 -1.70
C TYR A 13 19.47 -5.99 -1.30
N ARG A 14 20.01 -5.10 -2.14
CA ARG A 14 21.26 -4.38 -1.84
C ARG A 14 21.02 -3.23 -0.86
N ASN A 15 19.92 -2.50 -0.99
CA ASN A 15 19.66 -1.26 -0.25
C ASN A 15 18.53 -1.43 0.77
N ARG A 16 18.57 -2.50 1.57
CA ARG A 16 17.49 -2.83 2.52
C ARG A 16 17.21 -1.77 3.58
N GLU A 17 18.22 -0.94 3.90
CA GLU A 17 18.11 0.12 4.90
C GLU A 17 17.56 1.44 4.32
N GLU A 18 17.53 1.60 3.00
CA GLU A 18 17.22 2.87 2.35
C GLU A 18 15.78 3.00 1.82
N ASP A 19 14.94 1.95 1.84
CA ASP A 19 13.74 1.99 0.99
C ASP A 19 12.45 1.39 1.58
N VAL A 20 11.68 2.24 2.27
CA VAL A 20 10.26 2.04 2.61
C VAL A 20 9.41 1.90 1.33
N LYS A 21 9.86 2.42 0.19
CA LYS A 21 9.06 2.51 -1.05
C LYS A 21 9.10 1.27 -1.92
N ALA A 22 10.04 0.35 -1.71
CA ALA A 22 10.02 -0.94 -2.43
C ALA A 22 8.75 -1.75 -2.11
N ASN A 23 8.24 -1.63 -0.89
CA ASN A 23 6.99 -2.27 -0.49
C ASN A 23 5.77 -1.75 -1.27
N ILE A 24 5.77 -0.48 -1.68
CA ILE A 24 4.72 0.08 -2.57
C ILE A 24 4.64 -0.75 -3.86
N LEU A 25 5.78 -1.14 -4.41
CA LEU A 25 5.83 -1.95 -5.63
C LEU A 25 5.44 -3.43 -5.37
N TYR A 26 6.01 -4.04 -4.32
CA TYR A 26 5.86 -5.48 -4.09
C TYR A 26 4.56 -5.89 -3.40
N ASN A 27 3.97 -4.99 -2.61
CA ASN A 27 2.75 -5.25 -1.86
C ASN A 27 1.59 -4.43 -2.44
N ASP A 28 1.64 -3.10 -2.39
CA ASP A 28 0.49 -2.25 -2.76
C ASP A 28 0.13 -2.34 -4.25
N PHE A 29 1.09 -2.12 -5.13
CA PHE A 29 0.89 -2.20 -6.58
C PHE A 29 0.54 -3.63 -7.01
N TYR A 30 1.19 -4.63 -6.42
CA TYR A 30 0.88 -6.04 -6.66
C TYR A 30 -0.57 -6.37 -6.28
N TYR A 31 -1.00 -5.93 -5.10
CA TYR A 31 -2.35 -6.11 -4.60
C TYR A 31 -3.38 -5.42 -5.49
N TRP A 32 -3.15 -4.16 -5.84
CA TRP A 32 -4.00 -3.41 -6.76
C TRP A 32 -4.13 -4.09 -8.12
N LEU A 33 -3.03 -4.60 -8.70
CA LEU A 33 -3.06 -5.37 -9.95
C LEU A 33 -3.89 -6.64 -9.85
N ARG A 34 -3.77 -7.38 -8.74
CA ARG A 34 -4.57 -8.60 -8.50
C ARG A 34 -6.06 -8.29 -8.44
N LYS A 35 -6.44 -7.21 -7.76
CA LYS A 35 -7.83 -6.76 -7.69
C LYS A 35 -8.33 -6.33 -9.08
N LYS A 36 -7.58 -5.48 -9.78
CA LYS A 36 -7.92 -4.96 -11.12
C LYS A 36 -8.17 -6.06 -12.15
N TYR A 37 -7.44 -7.17 -12.06
CA TYR A 37 -7.58 -8.28 -13.00
C TYR A 37 -8.29 -9.52 -12.43
N HIS A 38 -8.86 -9.41 -11.22
CA HIS A 38 -9.53 -10.51 -10.53
C HIS A 38 -8.69 -11.80 -10.43
N LEU A 39 -7.38 -11.64 -10.16
CA LEU A 39 -6.44 -12.75 -10.10
C LEU A 39 -6.28 -13.27 -8.67
N ARG A 40 -6.47 -14.59 -8.51
CA ARG A 40 -6.27 -15.30 -7.24
C ARG A 40 -4.93 -16.02 -7.12
N ASP A 41 -4.04 -15.87 -8.11
CA ASP A 41 -2.75 -16.56 -8.07
C ASP A 41 -1.68 -15.81 -7.26
N THR A 42 -0.61 -16.54 -6.96
CA THR A 42 0.54 -16.10 -6.14
C THR A 42 1.72 -15.59 -6.99
N ARG A 43 1.51 -15.33 -8.28
CA ARG A 43 2.58 -14.83 -9.16
C ARG A 43 2.88 -13.38 -8.80
N GLY A 44 4.16 -12.98 -8.81
CA GLY A 44 4.53 -11.56 -8.59
C GLY A 44 4.01 -10.63 -9.70
N TRP A 45 4.00 -9.31 -9.45
CA TRP A 45 3.47 -8.28 -10.35
C TRP A 45 3.96 -8.41 -11.80
N ALA A 46 5.26 -8.70 -12.01
CA ALA A 46 5.84 -8.83 -13.35
C ALA A 46 5.23 -10.01 -14.15
N SER A 47 4.90 -11.09 -13.45
CA SER A 47 4.27 -12.28 -14.05
C SER A 47 2.79 -12.05 -14.34
N ILE A 48 2.09 -11.25 -13.52
CA ILE A 48 0.71 -10.80 -13.81
C ILE A 48 0.70 -9.97 -15.09
N LEU A 49 1.61 -9.00 -15.21
CA LEU A 49 1.70 -8.14 -16.40
C LEU A 49 2.05 -8.96 -17.64
N PHE A 50 3.04 -9.86 -17.55
CA PHE A 50 3.35 -10.73 -18.68
C PHE A 50 2.17 -11.62 -19.08
N TYR A 51 1.44 -12.19 -18.12
CA TYR A 51 0.25 -13.00 -18.38
C TYR A 51 -0.84 -12.22 -19.09
N LYS A 52 -1.05 -10.95 -18.72
CA LYS A 52 -2.08 -10.08 -19.31
C LYS A 52 -1.70 -9.57 -20.69
N PHE A 53 -0.48 -9.08 -20.87
CA PHE A 53 -0.03 -8.37 -22.08
C PHE A 53 0.71 -9.25 -23.09
N LYS A 54 0.98 -10.51 -22.76
CA LYS A 54 1.50 -11.60 -23.61
C LYS A 54 2.95 -11.46 -24.11
N THR A 55 3.48 -10.24 -24.24
CA THR A 55 4.88 -10.00 -24.63
C THR A 55 5.63 -9.23 -23.55
N LYS A 56 6.96 -9.33 -23.56
CA LYS A 56 7.81 -8.70 -22.53
C LYS A 56 7.84 -7.18 -22.68
N GLU A 57 7.71 -6.70 -23.91
CA GLU A 57 7.71 -5.31 -24.35
C GLU A 57 6.39 -4.65 -23.93
N LYS A 58 5.24 -5.20 -24.34
CA LYS A 58 3.92 -4.66 -23.95
C LYS A 58 3.71 -4.69 -22.44
N ALA A 59 4.18 -5.74 -21.76
CA ALA A 59 4.12 -5.81 -20.31
C ALA A 59 5.04 -4.77 -19.62
N LEU A 60 6.13 -4.35 -20.27
CA LEU A 60 7.00 -3.29 -19.78
C LEU A 60 6.37 -1.92 -19.98
N ASP A 61 5.80 -1.65 -21.15
CA ASP A 61 5.11 -0.38 -21.41
C ASP A 61 3.93 -0.21 -20.44
N ALA A 62 3.09 -1.25 -20.34
CA ALA A 62 1.97 -1.26 -19.42
C ALA A 62 2.38 -1.18 -17.95
N PHE A 63 3.59 -1.61 -17.58
CA PHE A 63 4.06 -1.46 -16.20
C PHE A 63 4.09 0.02 -15.81
N PHE A 64 4.69 0.88 -16.63
CA PHE A 64 4.83 2.30 -16.31
C PHE A 64 3.46 3.00 -16.28
N GLU A 65 2.59 2.72 -17.25
CA GLU A 65 1.24 3.30 -17.29
C GLU A 65 0.40 2.88 -16.07
N LEU A 66 0.41 1.59 -15.74
CA LEU A 66 -0.37 1.05 -14.62
C LEU A 66 0.19 1.49 -13.28
N PHE A 67 1.52 1.55 -13.15
CA PHE A 67 2.17 2.00 -11.92
C PHE A 67 1.90 3.49 -11.69
N ASP A 68 2.00 4.32 -12.73
CA ASP A 68 1.65 5.74 -12.63
C ASP A 68 0.18 5.92 -12.25
N THR A 69 -0.74 5.20 -12.90
CA THR A 69 -2.16 5.22 -12.53
C THR A 69 -2.37 4.84 -11.07
N PHE A 70 -1.79 3.74 -10.62
CA PHE A 70 -1.87 3.30 -9.22
C PHE A 70 -1.29 4.35 -8.26
N TYR A 71 -0.12 4.91 -8.60
CA TYR A 71 0.54 5.91 -7.78
C TYR A 71 -0.32 7.15 -7.65
N GLN A 72 -0.90 7.65 -8.75
CA GLN A 72 -1.79 8.81 -8.72
C GLN A 72 -3.10 8.54 -7.97
N GLU A 73 -3.66 7.33 -8.13
CA GLU A 73 -4.92 6.99 -7.50
C GLU A 73 -4.81 6.73 -6.00
N HIS A 74 -3.68 6.23 -5.48
CA HIS A 74 -3.61 5.68 -4.11
C HIS A 74 -2.42 6.15 -3.28
N ILE A 75 -1.35 6.65 -3.91
CA ILE A 75 -0.11 7.04 -3.20
C ILE A 75 0.14 8.56 -3.26
N SER A 76 -0.21 9.25 -4.34
CA SER A 76 -0.07 10.70 -4.45
C SER A 76 -1.20 11.46 -3.75
N ARG A 77 -2.18 10.74 -3.18
CA ARG A 77 -3.24 11.34 -2.38
C ARG A 77 -2.64 12.08 -1.17
N ASP A 78 -3.42 13.04 -0.68
CA ASP A 78 -3.17 13.61 0.63
C ASP A 78 -3.24 12.52 1.71
N PHE A 79 -2.78 12.88 2.91
CA PHE A 79 -2.73 12.00 4.06
C PHE A 79 -4.04 11.21 4.29
N LEU A 80 -5.20 11.87 4.18
CA LEU A 80 -6.49 11.24 4.39
C LEU A 80 -6.82 10.23 3.28
N GLY A 81 -6.52 10.55 2.03
CA GLY A 81 -6.71 9.62 0.93
C GLY A 81 -5.85 8.35 1.05
N LYS A 82 -4.66 8.43 1.66
CA LYS A 82 -3.84 7.25 2.00
C LYS A 82 -4.49 6.41 3.11
N VAL A 83 -5.09 7.05 4.12
CA VAL A 83 -5.86 6.35 5.17
C VAL A 83 -7.09 5.65 4.56
N GLU A 84 -7.79 6.29 3.63
CA GLU A 84 -8.91 5.66 2.91
C GLU A 84 -8.47 4.42 2.13
N TRP A 85 -7.34 4.48 1.44
CA TRP A 85 -6.76 3.33 0.75
C TRP A 85 -6.44 2.19 1.72
N LEU A 86 -5.84 2.49 2.87
CA LEU A 86 -5.59 1.52 3.92
C LEU A 86 -6.90 0.85 4.38
N ILE A 87 -7.98 1.62 4.61
CA ILE A 87 -9.28 1.06 5.00
C ILE A 87 -9.79 0.06 3.95
N ILE A 88 -9.75 0.41 2.66
CA ILE A 88 -10.19 -0.47 1.58
C ILE A 88 -9.42 -1.80 1.60
N THR A 89 -8.09 -1.72 1.79
CA THR A 89 -7.25 -2.92 1.82
C THR A 89 -7.52 -3.80 3.06
N LEU A 90 -7.86 -3.19 4.20
CA LEU A 90 -8.24 -3.89 5.42
C LEU A 90 -9.60 -4.58 5.27
N GLU A 91 -10.60 -3.90 4.69
CA GLU A 91 -11.92 -4.47 4.41
C GLU A 91 -11.81 -5.69 3.46
N ASP A 92 -11.02 -5.57 2.39
CA ASP A 92 -10.85 -6.66 1.43
C ASP A 92 -10.19 -7.93 2.03
N GLU A 93 -9.29 -7.76 3.00
CA GLU A 93 -8.65 -8.87 3.73
C GLU A 93 -9.47 -9.35 4.95
N ALA A 94 -10.73 -8.90 5.06
CA ALA A 94 -11.66 -9.23 6.15
C ALA A 94 -11.18 -8.81 7.55
N TYR A 95 -10.44 -7.71 7.63
CA TYR A 95 -10.05 -7.05 8.87
C TYR A 95 -11.08 -5.98 9.29
N ASP A 96 -12.36 -6.36 9.27
CA ASP A 96 -13.51 -5.46 9.39
C ASP A 96 -13.50 -4.61 10.67
N GLU A 97 -13.04 -5.17 11.79
CA GLU A 97 -13.01 -4.48 13.08
C GLU A 97 -12.15 -3.20 13.03
N ILE A 98 -10.92 -3.30 12.51
CA ILE A 98 -10.00 -2.16 12.48
C ILE A 98 -10.31 -1.21 11.33
N ALA A 99 -10.80 -1.74 10.20
CA ALA A 99 -11.31 -0.92 9.11
C ALA A 99 -12.50 -0.06 9.58
N HIS A 100 -13.43 -0.64 10.34
CA HIS A 100 -14.58 0.07 10.91
C HIS A 100 -14.15 1.20 11.84
N LEU A 101 -13.20 0.94 12.76
CA LEU A 101 -12.68 1.96 13.68
C LEU A 101 -12.07 3.15 12.93
N LEU A 102 -11.19 2.90 11.97
CA LEU A 102 -10.58 3.96 11.15
C LEU A 102 -11.63 4.78 10.38
N LYS A 103 -12.65 4.11 9.84
CA LYS A 103 -13.75 4.75 9.10
C LYS A 103 -14.63 5.61 10.00
N GLU A 104 -14.93 5.15 11.21
CA GLU A 104 -15.66 5.95 12.19
C GLU A 104 -14.86 7.17 12.63
N ASP A 105 -13.55 7.04 12.83
CA ASP A 105 -12.73 8.17 13.24
C ASP A 105 -12.69 9.28 12.20
N LEU A 106 -12.55 8.92 10.92
CA LEU A 106 -12.63 9.86 9.80
C LEU A 106 -14.00 10.57 9.73
N LYS A 107 -15.09 9.88 10.08
CA LYS A 107 -16.45 10.42 9.98
C LYS A 107 -16.85 11.29 11.17
N CYS A 108 -16.48 10.87 12.37
CA CYS A 108 -17.07 11.34 13.61
C CYS A 108 -16.16 12.30 14.40
N THR A 109 -14.89 12.45 14.00
CA THR A 109 -13.93 13.29 14.73
C THR A 109 -13.89 14.71 14.18
N THR A 110 -14.27 15.67 15.02
CA THR A 110 -14.38 17.10 14.64
C THR A 110 -13.12 17.91 14.93
N SER A 111 -12.19 17.37 15.72
CA SER A 111 -10.90 17.99 16.04
C SER A 111 -9.78 17.24 15.31
N GLU A 112 -9.00 17.97 14.52
CA GLU A 112 -7.87 17.44 13.75
C GLU A 112 -6.82 16.77 14.65
N THR A 113 -6.49 17.39 15.78
CA THR A 113 -5.58 16.81 16.78
C THR A 113 -6.13 15.50 17.37
N ALA A 114 -7.43 15.44 17.67
CA ALA A 114 -8.05 14.22 18.18
C ALA A 114 -8.07 13.12 17.12
N LEU A 115 -8.29 13.47 15.85
CA LEU A 115 -8.25 12.53 14.74
C LEU A 115 -6.85 11.93 14.60
N TYR A 116 -5.81 12.75 14.58
CA TYR A 116 -4.43 12.29 14.45
C TYR A 116 -3.99 11.36 15.59
N MET A 117 -4.35 11.67 16.85
CA MET A 117 -4.05 10.79 17.98
C MET A 117 -4.70 9.40 17.84
N LYS A 118 -5.97 9.35 17.41
CA LYS A 118 -6.68 8.09 17.21
C LYS A 118 -6.11 7.29 16.04
N LEU A 119 -5.85 7.95 14.91
CA LEU A 119 -5.20 7.32 13.76
C LEU A 119 -3.84 6.74 14.15
N GLN A 120 -3.01 7.49 14.88
CA GLN A 120 -1.72 7.01 15.36
C GLN A 120 -1.87 5.75 16.23
N SER A 121 -2.83 5.73 17.16
CA SER A 121 -3.13 4.57 18.01
C SER A 121 -3.52 3.34 17.20
N HIS A 122 -4.42 3.49 16.22
CA HIS A 122 -4.87 2.40 15.38
C HIS A 122 -3.77 1.87 14.45
N LEU A 123 -2.98 2.76 13.83
CA LEU A 123 -1.86 2.37 12.98
C LEU A 123 -0.77 1.63 13.78
N ASN A 124 -0.44 2.09 14.99
CA ASN A 124 0.46 1.38 15.89
C ASN A 124 -0.08 0.00 16.26
N THR A 125 -1.39 -0.12 16.52
CA THR A 125 -2.02 -1.42 16.80
C THR A 125 -1.87 -2.39 15.63
N ILE A 126 -1.97 -1.91 14.38
CA ILE A 126 -1.74 -2.73 13.18
C ILE A 126 -0.30 -3.25 13.16
N LEU A 127 0.69 -2.40 13.46
CA LEU A 127 2.11 -2.79 13.50
C LEU A 127 2.44 -3.74 14.65
N GLU A 128 1.88 -3.53 15.85
CA GLU A 128 2.10 -4.41 16.99
C GLU A 128 1.50 -5.81 16.75
N LYS A 129 0.34 -5.85 16.08
CA LYS A 129 -0.36 -7.10 15.76
C LYS A 129 -0.08 -7.56 14.33
N ARG A 130 1.14 -7.34 13.81
CA ARG A 130 1.55 -7.76 12.45
C ARG A 130 1.19 -9.22 12.13
N SER A 131 1.26 -10.12 13.11
CA SER A 131 0.88 -11.53 12.97
C SER A 131 -0.62 -11.77 12.76
N LYS A 132 -1.49 -10.88 13.27
CA LYS A 132 -2.95 -10.87 12.99
C LYS A 132 -3.25 -10.30 11.60
N TYR A 133 -2.34 -9.47 11.09
CA TYR A 133 -2.51 -8.69 9.86
C TYR A 133 -1.47 -9.03 8.76
N PRO A 134 -1.17 -10.31 8.47
CA PRO A 134 -0.02 -10.68 7.63
C PRO A 134 -0.06 -10.17 6.19
N ARG A 135 -1.21 -9.68 5.73
CA ARG A 135 -1.42 -9.14 4.38
C ARG A 135 -1.66 -7.65 4.33
N THR A 136 -1.63 -6.98 5.48
CA THR A 136 -1.78 -5.52 5.53
C THR A 136 -0.53 -4.86 4.95
N HIS A 137 -0.75 -3.74 4.26
CA HIS A 137 0.28 -2.93 3.64
C HIS A 137 1.10 -2.17 4.69
N PHE A 138 1.99 -2.87 5.39
CA PHE A 138 2.74 -2.28 6.51
C PHE A 138 3.60 -1.07 6.11
N SER A 139 4.04 -0.98 4.85
CA SER A 139 4.71 0.21 4.34
C SER A 139 3.82 1.44 4.31
N LEU A 140 2.56 1.29 3.88
CA LEU A 140 1.58 2.36 3.90
C LEU A 140 1.28 2.78 5.34
N VAL A 141 1.19 1.80 6.26
CA VAL A 141 0.99 2.07 7.70
C VAL A 141 2.18 2.83 8.29
N GLU A 142 3.42 2.44 7.94
CA GLU A 142 4.65 3.10 8.38
C GLU A 142 4.76 4.53 7.81
N GLU A 143 4.47 4.72 6.51
CA GLU A 143 4.43 6.04 5.86
C GLU A 143 3.38 6.96 6.50
N LEU A 144 2.17 6.45 6.75
CA LEU A 144 1.12 7.20 7.44
C LEU A 144 1.53 7.59 8.87
N LEU A 145 2.26 6.74 9.58
CA LEU A 145 2.77 7.07 10.92
C LEU A 145 3.85 8.15 10.87
N GLU A 146 4.74 8.11 9.88
CA GLU A 146 5.76 9.14 9.67
C GLU A 146 5.11 10.50 9.39
N GLU A 147 4.16 10.56 8.45
CA GLU A 147 3.40 11.78 8.15
C GLU A 147 2.59 12.29 9.35
N LEU A 148 2.00 11.40 10.16
CA LEU A 148 1.30 11.78 11.39
C LEU A 148 2.26 12.43 12.38
N ASN A 149 3.44 11.85 12.57
CA ASN A 149 4.43 12.40 13.50
C ASN A 149 4.87 13.79 13.05
N GLU A 150 5.09 14.02 11.76
CA GLU A 150 5.39 15.34 11.22
C GLU A 150 4.26 16.34 11.48
N LYS A 151 2.99 15.93 11.26
CA LYS A 151 1.81 16.79 11.47
C LYS A 151 1.51 17.09 12.94
N MET A 152 1.95 16.23 13.87
CA MET A 152 1.76 16.41 15.31
C MET A 152 2.95 17.12 15.99
N THR A 153 4.04 17.35 15.26
CA THR A 153 5.17 18.13 15.77
C THR A 153 4.87 19.63 15.56
N PRO A 154 4.99 20.48 16.61
CA PRO A 154 4.64 21.90 16.54
C PRO A 154 5.59 22.74 15.69
#